data_AF-A0A7R9T005-F1
#
_entry.id   AF-A0A7R9T005-F1
#
_cell.length_a   1.000
_cell.length_b   1.000
_cell.length_c   1.000
_cell.angle_alpha   90.00
_cell.angle_beta   90.00
_cell.angle_gamma   90.00
#
_symmetry.space_group_name_H-M   'P 1'
#
loop_
_entity.id
_entity.type
_entity.pdbx_description
1 polymer ?
#
loop_
_entity_poly.entity_id
_entity_poly.type
_entity_poly.pdbx_seq_one_letter_code
_entity_poly.pdbx_strand_id
1 'polypeptide(L)'
;VVDLSKYTMEAYMRIVTYKTAFYTFYLPAACAMRLCGVKDEAAYEKANEICIKLGQFFQIQDDYLDCYGDPEVIGKIGTDIQDNKCGWLVVQALLKCTDEQRKIIEENYGRADAECEKKIKALYVDLDLEATYKKYEEESYADLRSIMESQKVLPEGLFGAMLAKIYKRQK
;
A
#
# COMPACT_ATOMS: atom_id res chain seq x y z
N VAL A 1 10.05 -7.93 -22.52
CA VAL A 1 9.35 -6.63 -22.53
C VAL A 1 8.30 -6.67 -21.45
N VAL A 2 8.28 -5.65 -20.59
CA VAL A 2 7.30 -5.55 -19.49
C VAL A 2 5.94 -5.17 -20.09
N ASP A 3 4.90 -5.92 -19.75
CA ASP A 3 3.53 -5.61 -20.16
C ASP A 3 2.85 -4.69 -19.14
N LEU A 4 3.08 -3.39 -19.28
CA LEU A 4 2.54 -2.35 -18.38
C LEU A 4 1.01 -2.19 -18.50
N SER A 5 0.36 -2.78 -19.51
CA SER A 5 -1.11 -2.72 -19.63
C SER A 5 -1.82 -3.39 -18.45
N LYS A 6 -1.12 -4.28 -17.74
CA LYS A 6 -1.61 -4.98 -16.55
C LYS A 6 -1.45 -4.19 -15.26
N TYR A 7 -0.74 -3.05 -15.29
CA TYR A 7 -0.41 -2.27 -14.11
C TYR A 7 -1.53 -1.27 -13.85
N THR A 8 -2.70 -1.80 -13.49
CA THR A 8 -3.89 -1.02 -13.18
C THR A 8 -4.10 -0.93 -11.68
N MET A 9 -4.79 0.12 -11.23
CA MET A 9 -5.16 0.24 -9.82
C MET A 9 -6.02 -0.95 -9.36
N GLU A 10 -6.91 -1.46 -10.20
CA GLU A 10 -7.70 -2.67 -9.89
C GLU A 10 -6.81 -3.89 -9.64
N ALA A 11 -5.86 -4.16 -10.54
CA ALA A 11 -4.94 -5.28 -10.40
C ALA A 11 -4.07 -5.12 -9.14
N TYR A 12 -3.56 -3.91 -8.91
CA TYR A 12 -2.78 -3.58 -7.73
C TYR A 12 -3.57 -3.79 -6.42
N MET A 13 -4.78 -3.24 -6.33
CA MET A 13 -5.64 -3.39 -5.16
C MET A 13 -5.97 -4.86 -4.87
N ARG A 14 -6.18 -5.67 -5.92
CA ARG A 14 -6.33 -7.12 -5.77
C ARG A 14 -5.06 -7.76 -5.20
N ILE A 15 -3.89 -7.41 -5.74
CA ILE A 15 -2.59 -7.93 -5.26
C ILE A 15 -2.40 -7.63 -3.78
N VAL A 16 -2.53 -6.37 -3.35
CA VAL A 16 -2.27 -5.98 -1.95
C VAL A 16 -3.31 -6.56 -0.98
N THR A 17 -4.55 -6.72 -1.44
CA THR A 17 -5.61 -7.35 -0.64
C THR A 17 -5.26 -8.80 -0.29
N TYR A 18 -4.86 -9.60 -1.29
CA TYR A 18 -4.57 -11.01 -1.07
C TYR A 18 -3.16 -11.28 -0.56
N LYS A 19 -2.15 -10.56 -1.05
CA LYS A 19 -0.75 -10.78 -0.66
C LYS A 19 -0.47 -10.26 0.75
N THR A 20 -1.17 -9.23 1.21
CA THR A 20 -0.83 -8.52 2.47
C THR A 20 -1.99 -8.49 3.46
N ALA A 21 -3.15 -7.98 3.04
CA ALA A 21 -4.18 -7.58 3.99
C ALA A 21 -4.77 -8.76 4.80
N PHE A 22 -5.04 -9.89 4.14
CA PHE A 22 -5.61 -11.05 4.83
C PHE A 22 -4.69 -11.62 5.89
N TYR A 23 -3.42 -11.94 5.57
CA TYR A 23 -2.54 -12.61 6.52
C TYR A 23 -1.96 -11.66 7.57
N THR A 24 -1.73 -10.39 7.21
CA THR A 24 -1.10 -9.40 8.09
C THR A 24 -2.09 -8.86 9.11
N PHE A 25 -3.35 -8.64 8.71
CA PHE A 25 -4.34 -7.96 9.54
C PHE A 25 -5.52 -8.85 9.90
N TYR A 26 -6.22 -9.40 8.90
CA TYR A 26 -7.48 -10.09 9.18
C TYR A 26 -7.29 -11.42 9.91
N LEU A 27 -6.35 -12.25 9.48
CA LEU A 27 -6.12 -13.56 10.07
C LEU A 27 -5.76 -13.47 11.57
N PRO A 28 -4.79 -12.64 12.01
CA PRO A 28 -4.53 -12.45 13.44
C PRO A 28 -5.76 -11.96 14.22
N ALA A 29 -6.51 -11.00 13.67
CA ALA A 29 -7.73 -10.48 14.31
C ALA A 29 -8.82 -11.55 14.43
N ALA A 30 -9.12 -12.27 13.35
CA ALA A 30 -10.10 -13.33 13.32
C ALA A 30 -9.73 -14.51 14.23
N CYS A 31 -8.44 -14.88 14.29
CA CYS A 31 -7.95 -15.88 15.24
C CYS A 31 -8.18 -15.43 16.69
N ALA A 32 -7.85 -14.18 17.04
CA ALA A 32 -8.09 -13.65 18.38
C ALA A 32 -9.59 -13.62 18.72
N MET A 33 -10.43 -13.15 17.80
CA MET A 33 -11.88 -13.17 17.95
C MET A 33 -12.40 -14.59 18.19
N ARG A 34 -11.90 -15.57 17.44
CA ARG A 34 -12.31 -16.97 17.58
C ARG A 34 -11.90 -17.57 18.92
N LEU A 35 -10.68 -17.27 19.39
CA LEU A 35 -10.17 -17.70 20.70
C LEU A 35 -10.93 -17.06 21.86
N CYS A 36 -11.36 -15.80 21.71
CA CYS A 36 -12.21 -15.10 22.67
C CYS A 36 -13.70 -15.52 22.60
N GLY A 37 -14.05 -16.50 21.76
CA GLY A 37 -15.41 -17.03 21.69
C GLY A 37 -16.42 -16.14 20.95
N VAL A 38 -15.96 -15.18 20.14
CA VAL A 38 -16.83 -14.34 19.30
C VAL A 38 -17.50 -15.22 18.24
N LYS A 39 -18.84 -15.16 18.18
CA LYS A 39 -19.69 -15.91 17.24
C LYS A 39 -20.49 -15.02 16.29
N ASP A 40 -20.52 -13.71 16.53
CA ASP A 40 -21.28 -12.77 15.72
C ASP A 40 -20.62 -12.59 14.34
N GLU A 41 -21.30 -13.02 13.28
CA GLU A 41 -20.82 -12.91 11.90
C GLU A 41 -20.63 -11.45 11.49
N ALA A 42 -21.51 -10.54 11.94
CA ALA A 42 -21.39 -9.12 11.63
C ALA A 42 -20.10 -8.50 12.20
N ALA A 43 -19.63 -9.01 13.34
CA ALA A 43 -18.34 -8.62 13.91
C ALA A 43 -17.18 -9.08 13.01
N TYR A 44 -17.20 -10.30 12.48
CA TYR A 44 -16.16 -10.78 11.55
C TYR A 44 -16.17 -10.01 10.23
N GLU A 45 -17.36 -9.72 9.67
CA GLU A 45 -17.49 -8.92 8.46
C GLU A 45 -16.93 -7.51 8.66
N LYS A 46 -17.26 -6.86 9.78
CA LYS A 46 -16.73 -5.54 10.11
C LYS A 46 -15.23 -5.56 10.35
N ALA A 47 -14.71 -6.59 11.03
CA ALA A 47 -13.29 -6.77 11.24
C ALA A 47 -12.56 -6.96 9.90
N ASN A 48 -13.13 -7.75 8.99
CA ASN A 48 -12.60 -7.96 7.65
C ASN A 48 -12.53 -6.63 6.88
N GLU A 49 -13.64 -5.87 6.82
CA GLU A 49 -13.68 -4.57 6.14
C GLU A 49 -12.54 -3.63 6.61
N ILE A 50 -12.37 -3.49 7.94
CA ILE A 50 -11.34 -2.65 8.52
C ILE A 50 -9.93 -3.20 8.23
N CYS A 51 -9.72 -4.50 8.41
CA CYS A 51 -8.42 -5.15 8.20
C CYS A 51 -7.97 -5.09 6.74
N ILE A 52 -8.91 -5.21 5.79
CA ILE A 52 -8.61 -5.12 4.36
C ILE A 52 -8.12 -3.71 4.02
N LYS A 53 -8.79 -2.66 4.52
CA LYS A 53 -8.36 -1.27 4.33
C LYS A 53 -7.02 -0.99 5.02
N LEU A 54 -6.81 -1.48 6.24
CA LEU A 54 -5.52 -1.37 6.93
C LEU A 54 -4.39 -2.03 6.14
N GLY A 55 -4.62 -3.21 5.59
CA GLY A 55 -3.61 -3.93 4.81
C GLY A 55 -3.29 -3.29 3.47
N GLN A 56 -4.30 -2.73 2.80
CA GLN A 56 -4.09 -1.93 1.59
C GLN A 56 -3.24 -0.69 1.90
N PHE A 57 -3.60 0.06 2.95
CA PHE A 57 -2.86 1.24 3.39
C PHE A 57 -1.41 0.90 3.77
N PHE A 58 -1.21 -0.16 4.55
CA PHE A 58 0.10 -0.64 4.98
C PHE A 58 1.00 -1.01 3.79
N GLN A 59 0.45 -1.70 2.78
CA GLN A 59 1.24 -2.11 1.62
C GLN A 59 1.56 -0.94 0.68
N ILE A 60 0.63 0.01 0.49
CA ILE A 60 0.90 1.21 -0.29
C ILE A 60 2.03 2.02 0.36
N GLN A 61 2.04 2.10 1.68
CA GLN A 61 3.14 2.71 2.43
C GLN A 61 4.45 1.91 2.32
N ASP A 62 4.42 0.57 2.30
CA ASP A 62 5.63 -0.24 2.04
C ASP A 62 6.21 0.03 0.65
N ASP A 63 5.36 0.08 -0.39
CA ASP A 63 5.79 0.39 -1.76
C ASP A 63 6.34 1.83 -1.88
N TYR A 64 5.76 2.80 -1.15
CA TYR A 64 6.28 4.16 -1.08
C TYR A 64 7.66 4.20 -0.41
N LEU A 65 7.79 3.55 0.75
CA LEU A 65 9.03 3.48 1.52
C LEU A 65 10.13 2.75 0.74
N ASP A 66 9.80 1.70 -0.02
CA ASP A 66 10.77 0.99 -0.88
C ASP A 66 11.48 1.95 -1.86
N CYS A 67 10.77 2.97 -2.36
CA CYS A 67 11.36 3.94 -3.28
C CYS A 67 11.93 5.19 -2.60
N TYR A 68 11.26 5.73 -1.59
CA TYR A 68 11.55 7.05 -1.01
C TYR A 68 12.19 7.02 0.37
N GLY A 69 12.08 5.92 1.11
CA GLY A 69 12.62 5.88 2.46
C GLY A 69 14.12 5.60 2.48
N ASP A 70 14.73 6.00 3.58
CA ASP A 70 16.16 5.82 3.82
C ASP A 70 16.48 4.34 4.07
N PRO A 71 17.38 3.71 3.27
CA PRO A 71 17.77 2.31 3.48
C PRO A 71 18.28 2.01 4.90
N GLU A 72 18.91 2.97 5.59
CA GLU A 72 19.39 2.79 6.96
C GLU A 72 18.22 2.69 7.96
N VAL A 73 17.13 3.41 7.70
CA VAL A 73 15.93 3.41 8.55
C VAL A 73 15.04 2.20 8.26
N ILE A 74 14.82 1.90 6.98
CA ILE A 74 14.00 0.75 6.56
C ILE A 74 14.72 -0.57 6.85
N GLY A 75 16.06 -0.58 6.73
CA GLY A 75 16.89 -1.78 6.92
C GLY A 75 16.95 -2.69 5.69
N LYS A 76 16.47 -2.22 4.54
CA LYS A 76 16.61 -2.87 3.23
C LYS A 76 16.84 -1.82 2.15
N ILE A 77 17.52 -2.23 1.08
CA ILE A 77 17.54 -1.48 -0.18
C ILE A 77 16.26 -1.84 -0.94
N GLY A 78 15.51 -0.85 -1.40
CA GLY A 78 14.32 -1.09 -2.21
C GLY A 78 14.66 -1.64 -3.59
N THR A 79 13.86 -2.58 -4.05
CA THR A 79 14.10 -3.33 -5.30
C THR A 79 12.91 -3.31 -6.25
N ASP A 80 11.78 -2.70 -5.87
CA ASP A 80 10.51 -2.83 -6.59
C ASP A 80 10.59 -2.43 -8.08
N ILE A 81 11.35 -1.37 -8.38
CA ILE A 81 11.55 -0.87 -9.75
C ILE A 81 12.34 -1.88 -10.59
N GLN A 82 13.42 -2.43 -10.03
CA GLN A 82 14.31 -3.36 -10.72
C GLN A 82 13.65 -4.72 -10.91
N ASP A 83 12.90 -5.17 -9.90
CA ASP A 83 12.16 -6.44 -9.85
C ASP A 83 10.91 -6.46 -10.74
N ASN A 84 10.60 -5.34 -11.40
CA ASN A 84 9.41 -5.23 -12.24
C ASN A 84 8.13 -5.53 -11.45
N LYS A 85 8.00 -4.96 -10.25
CA LYS A 85 6.80 -5.16 -9.43
C LYS A 85 5.68 -4.25 -9.89
N CYS A 86 4.45 -4.76 -9.82
CA CYS A 86 3.25 -3.92 -9.88
C CYS A 86 3.09 -3.24 -8.51
N GLY A 87 3.85 -2.16 -8.30
CA GLY A 87 3.82 -1.33 -7.09
C GLY A 87 2.92 -0.11 -7.24
N TRP A 88 2.52 0.50 -6.12
CA TRP A 88 1.62 1.66 -6.13
C TRP A 88 2.19 2.84 -6.95
N LEU A 89 3.49 3.12 -6.81
CA LEU A 89 4.13 4.26 -7.47
C LEU A 89 4.11 4.15 -9.00
N VAL A 90 4.40 2.99 -9.57
CA VAL A 90 4.35 2.82 -11.04
C VAL A 90 2.92 2.89 -11.57
N VAL A 91 1.95 2.37 -10.82
CA VAL A 91 0.53 2.50 -11.18
C VAL A 91 0.10 3.97 -11.18
N GLN A 92 0.49 4.74 -10.16
CA GLN A 92 0.21 6.19 -10.13
C GLN A 92 0.93 6.95 -11.24
N ALA A 93 2.18 6.58 -11.53
CA ALA A 93 2.93 7.19 -12.62
C ALA A 93 2.22 6.98 -13.96
N LEU A 94 1.76 5.75 -14.25
CA LEU A 94 1.03 5.41 -15.47
C LEU A 94 -0.32 6.13 -15.59
N LEU A 95 -0.96 6.51 -14.48
CA LEU A 95 -2.20 7.29 -14.49
C LEU A 95 -1.97 8.78 -14.77
N LYS A 96 -0.77 9.29 -14.53
CA LYS A 96 -0.45 10.72 -14.61
C LYS A 96 0.48 11.12 -15.77
N CYS A 97 1.24 10.16 -16.30
CA CYS A 97 2.28 10.44 -17.27
C CYS A 97 1.71 10.92 -18.62
N THR A 98 2.48 11.76 -19.32
CA THR A 98 2.29 12.00 -20.76
C THR A 98 2.79 10.81 -21.58
N ASP A 99 2.54 10.81 -22.89
CA ASP A 99 3.04 9.77 -23.81
C ASP A 99 4.58 9.71 -23.84
N GLU A 100 5.27 10.84 -23.73
CA GLU A 100 6.73 10.91 -23.63
C GLU A 100 7.24 10.31 -22.32
N GLN A 101 6.60 10.67 -21.21
CA GLN A 101 6.94 10.12 -19.89
C GLN A 101 6.64 8.62 -19.80
N ARG A 102 5.58 8.16 -20.47
CA ARG A 102 5.26 6.73 -20.56
C ARG A 102 6.38 5.93 -21.22
N LYS A 103 6.99 6.44 -22.29
CA LYS A 103 8.15 5.79 -22.94
C LYS A 103 9.32 5.63 -21.98
N ILE A 104 9.55 6.60 -21.10
CA ILE A 104 10.58 6.51 -20.05
C ILE A 104 10.28 5.31 -19.14
N ILE A 105 9.02 5.12 -18.74
CA ILE A 105 8.62 3.96 -17.91
C ILE A 105 8.85 2.65 -18.69
N GLU A 106 8.41 2.56 -19.94
CA GLU A 106 8.52 1.34 -20.76
C GLU A 106 9.97 0.91 -21.02
N GLU A 107 10.87 1.87 -21.21
CA GLU A 107 12.28 1.63 -21.49
C GLU A 107 13.08 1.25 -20.23
N ASN A 108 12.77 1.87 -19.08
CA ASN A 108 13.62 1.82 -17.89
C ASN A 108 13.05 0.99 -16.73
N TYR A 109 11.74 0.74 -16.66
CA TYR A 109 11.16 -0.05 -15.57
C TYR A 109 11.46 -1.55 -15.71
N GLY A 110 11.70 -2.25 -14.59
CA GLY A 110 12.02 -3.67 -14.59
C GLY A 110 13.36 -3.99 -15.26
N ARG A 111 14.37 -3.13 -15.03
CA ARG A 111 15.74 -3.32 -15.49
C ARG A 111 16.64 -3.42 -14.28
N ALA A 112 17.49 -4.45 -14.25
CA ALA A 112 18.56 -4.58 -13.26
C ALA A 112 19.73 -3.64 -13.61
N ASP A 113 19.43 -2.34 -13.71
CA ASP A 113 20.35 -1.28 -14.09
C ASP A 113 20.04 -0.03 -13.25
N ALA A 114 21.07 0.49 -12.57
CA ALA A 114 20.94 1.61 -11.63
C ALA A 114 20.61 2.94 -12.31
N GLU A 115 21.06 3.17 -13.55
CA GLU A 115 20.72 4.39 -14.30
C GLU A 115 19.27 4.34 -14.80
N CYS A 116 18.78 3.17 -15.18
CA CYS A 116 17.36 2.97 -15.46
C CYS A 116 16.50 3.26 -14.22
N GLU A 117 16.86 2.71 -13.06
CA GLU A 117 16.15 2.98 -11.80
C GLU A 117 16.15 4.48 -11.45
N LYS A 118 17.30 5.14 -11.59
CA LYS A 118 17.45 6.58 -11.33
C LYS A 118 16.53 7.43 -12.21
N LYS A 119 16.37 7.07 -13.50
CA LYS A 119 15.42 7.75 -14.40
C LYS A 119 13.97 7.58 -13.95
N ILE A 120 13.58 6.40 -13.47
CA ILE A 120 12.24 6.15 -12.92
C ILE A 120 12.02 6.98 -11.65
N LYS A 121 13.00 7.00 -10.74
CA LYS A 121 12.93 7.81 -9.52
C LYS A 121 12.83 9.31 -9.81
N ALA A 122 13.59 9.81 -10.79
CA ALA A 122 13.47 11.20 -11.24
C ALA A 122 12.08 11.50 -11.81
N LEU A 123 11.54 10.59 -12.64
CA LEU A 123 10.19 10.74 -13.17
C LEU A 123 9.12 10.77 -12.07
N TYR A 124 9.27 9.97 -11.00
CA TYR A 124 8.34 10.00 -9.86
C TYR A 124 8.36 11.34 -9.12
N VAL A 125 9.52 12.00 -9.06
CA VAL A 125 9.65 13.37 -8.54
C VAL A 125 8.95 14.36 -9.47
N ASP A 126 9.18 14.28 -10.78
CA ASP A 126 8.55 15.16 -11.77
C ASP A 126 7.01 15.04 -11.79
N LEU A 127 6.47 13.86 -11.48
CA LEU A 127 5.04 13.58 -11.38
C LEU A 127 4.42 13.89 -10.00
N ASP A 128 5.23 14.42 -9.08
CA ASP A 128 4.84 14.77 -7.71
C ASP A 128 4.14 13.61 -6.97
N LEU A 129 4.72 12.40 -7.09
CA LEU A 129 4.13 11.20 -6.48
C LEU A 129 4.26 11.20 -4.95
N GLU A 130 5.24 11.92 -4.39
CA GLU A 130 5.36 12.09 -2.94
C GLU A 130 4.16 12.87 -2.37
N ALA A 131 3.77 13.99 -2.97
CA ALA A 131 2.57 14.71 -2.53
C ALA A 131 1.30 13.87 -2.72
N THR A 132 1.25 13.09 -3.80
CA THR A 132 0.16 12.15 -4.07
C THR A 132 0.03 11.11 -2.94
N TYR A 133 1.16 10.55 -2.50
CA TYR A 133 1.18 9.61 -1.39
C TYR A 133 0.77 10.27 -0.08
N LYS A 134 1.32 11.46 0.25
CA LYS A 134 0.99 12.18 1.49
C LYS A 134 -0.50 12.48 1.59
N LYS A 135 -1.13 12.92 0.48
CA LYS A 135 -2.57 13.12 0.42
C LYS A 135 -3.33 11.81 0.65
N TYR A 136 -2.95 10.74 -0.04
CA TYR A 136 -3.55 9.41 0.15
C TYR A 136 -3.42 8.90 1.59
N GLU A 137 -2.28 9.13 2.25
CA GLU A 137 -2.04 8.73 3.64
C GLU A 137 -2.98 9.46 4.61
N GLU A 138 -3.17 10.76 4.43
CA GLU A 138 -4.11 11.55 5.25
C GLU A 138 -5.57 11.13 5.03
N GLU A 139 -5.98 10.96 3.78
CA GLU A 139 -7.34 10.51 3.43
C GLU A 139 -7.62 9.09 3.97
N SER A 140 -6.68 8.16 3.79
CA SER A 140 -6.81 6.78 4.29
C SER A 140 -6.90 6.73 5.81
N TYR A 141 -6.12 7.56 6.51
CA TYR A 141 -6.19 7.65 7.96
C TYR A 141 -7.55 8.18 8.44
N ALA A 142 -8.06 9.24 7.80
CA ALA A 142 -9.36 9.81 8.14
C ALA A 142 -10.50 8.81 7.89
N ASP A 143 -10.49 8.11 6.76
CA ASP A 143 -11.46 7.08 6.41
C ASP A 143 -11.44 5.92 7.42
N LEU A 144 -10.25 5.43 7.77
CA LEU A 144 -10.09 4.35 8.75
C LEU A 144 -10.59 4.77 10.14
N ARG A 145 -10.29 6.00 10.59
CA ARG A 145 -10.83 6.55 11.83
C ARG A 145 -12.36 6.60 11.81
N SER A 146 -12.93 7.13 10.73
CA SER A 146 -14.38 7.23 10.57
C SER A 146 -15.09 5.87 10.66
N ILE A 147 -14.56 4.84 9.98
CA ILE A 147 -15.12 3.48 10.02
C ILE A 147 -14.99 2.87 11.42
N MET A 148 -13.86 3.06 12.11
CA MET A 148 -13.63 2.54 13.46
C MET A 148 -14.52 3.22 14.52
N GLU A 149 -14.86 4.49 14.35
CA GLU A 149 -15.70 5.27 15.29
C GLU A 149 -17.21 5.02 15.06
N SER A 150 -17.61 4.79 13.81
CA SER A 150 -19.02 4.61 13.43
C SER A 150 -19.54 3.18 13.66
N GLN A 151 -18.67 2.17 13.63
CA GLN A 151 -19.04 0.78 13.88
C GLN A 151 -19.47 0.54 15.34
N LYS A 152 -20.35 -0.44 15.57
CA LYS A 152 -20.91 -0.78 16.91
C LYS A 152 -20.80 -2.25 17.31
N VAL A 153 -20.20 -3.09 16.46
CA VAL A 153 -20.19 -4.55 16.61
C VAL A 153 -18.85 -5.08 17.14
N LEU A 154 -17.80 -4.27 17.10
CA LEU A 154 -16.47 -4.57 17.62
C LEU A 154 -16.16 -3.70 18.84
N PRO A 155 -15.35 -4.20 19.79
CA PRO A 155 -14.83 -3.39 20.88
C PRO A 155 -14.17 -2.10 20.38
N GLU A 156 -14.48 -0.99 21.04
CA GLU A 156 -13.83 0.29 20.75
C GLU A 156 -12.31 0.18 20.92
N GLY A 157 -11.56 0.79 20.01
CA GLY A 157 -10.11 0.80 20.07
C GLY A 157 -9.40 -0.50 19.63
N LEU A 158 -10.14 -1.57 19.28
CA LEU A 158 -9.55 -2.86 18.84
C LEU A 158 -8.45 -2.67 17.78
N PHE A 159 -8.71 -1.82 16.79
CA PHE A 159 -7.76 -1.52 15.71
C PHE A 159 -7.03 -0.19 15.87
N GLY A 160 -7.36 0.60 16.90
CA GLY A 160 -6.78 1.94 17.10
C GLY A 160 -5.27 1.89 17.35
N ALA A 161 -4.80 0.93 18.15
CA ALA A 161 -3.38 0.73 18.39
C ALA A 161 -2.61 0.28 17.13
N MET A 162 -3.25 -0.50 16.25
CA MET A 162 -2.66 -0.88 14.96
C MET A 162 -2.56 0.32 14.03
N LEU A 163 -3.64 1.10 13.88
CA LEU A 163 -3.64 2.30 13.05
C LEU A 163 -2.58 3.30 13.50
N ALA A 164 -2.44 3.53 14.81
CA ALA A 164 -1.42 4.41 15.37
C ALA A 164 0.02 3.96 15.08
N LYS A 165 0.26 2.65 14.92
CA LYS A 165 1.58 2.12 14.55
C LYS A 165 1.89 2.26 13.05
N ILE A 166 0.86 2.32 12.21
CA ILE A 166 1.02 2.34 10.75
C ILE A 166 1.04 3.77 10.22
N TYR A 167 0.21 4.64 10.78
CA TYR A 167 0.13 6.03 10.34
C TYR A 167 1.48 6.73 10.51
N LYS A 168 1.99 7.31 9.41
CA LYS A 168 3.30 7.99 9.37
C LYS A 168 4.46 7.13 9.87
N ARG A 169 4.37 5.80 9.70
CA ARG A 169 5.49 4.92 10.07
C ARG A 169 6.69 5.23 9.19
N GLN A 170 7.87 5.17 9.79
CA GLN A 170 9.15 5.30 9.07
C GLN A 170 9.79 3.93 8.78
N LYS A 171 9.17 2.84 9.25
CA LYS A 171 9.61 1.45 9.10
C LYS A 171 8.42 0.49 9.04
#